data_AF-A0A920VRE6-F1
#
_entry.id   AF-A0A920VRE6-F1
#
_cell.length_a   1.000
_cell.length_b   1.000
_cell.length_c   1.000
_cell.angle_alpha   90.00
_cell.angle_beta   90.00
_cell.angle_gamma   90.00
#
_symmetry.space_group_name_H-M   'P 1'
#
loop_
_entity.id
_entity.type
_entity.pdbx_description
1 polymer ?
#
loop_
_entity_poly.entity_id
_entity_poly.type
_entity_poly.pdbx_seq_one_letter_code
_entity_poly.pdbx_strand_id
1 'polypeptide(L)'
;MRGLFACICVSIWALLLALTCTKLRAHLSAESRFTLQRVKSGIFIMPFHSPDKPLAQCHDEDMELALRAEELGYDEFWVGEHHTLAWEPIVSPEMFIAAVFRKLSVCDLVLPQFF
;
A
#
# COMPACT_ATOMS: atom_id res chain seq x y z
N MET A 1 29.36 -21.55 55.67
CA MET A 1 30.16 -20.89 54.61
C MET A 1 29.88 -21.40 53.19
N ARG A 2 29.50 -22.68 52.97
CA ARG A 2 29.27 -23.23 51.61
C ARG A 2 28.03 -22.68 50.88
N GLY A 3 26.96 -22.30 51.60
CA GLY A 3 25.71 -21.80 50.99
C GLY A 3 25.78 -20.36 50.44
N LEU A 4 26.61 -19.50 51.04
CA LEU A 4 26.75 -18.11 50.60
C LEU A 4 27.48 -18.01 49.25
N PHE A 5 28.50 -18.85 49.04
CA PHE A 5 29.24 -18.93 47.77
C PHE A 5 28.34 -19.43 46.62
N ALA A 6 27.46 -20.39 46.87
CA ALA A 6 26.51 -20.88 45.87
C ALA A 6 25.50 -19.79 45.46
N CYS A 7 24.95 -19.04 46.42
CA CYS A 7 24.05 -17.92 46.15
C CYS A 7 24.73 -16.81 45.34
N ILE A 8 25.97 -16.45 45.68
CA ILE A 8 26.74 -15.44 44.95
C ILE A 8 27.00 -15.89 43.51
N CYS A 9 27.40 -17.15 43.28
CA CYS A 9 27.60 -17.69 41.93
C CYS A 9 26.31 -17.63 41.09
N VAL A 10 25.17 -18.10 41.61
CA VAL A 10 23.91 -18.08 40.86
C VAL A 10 23.47 -16.66 40.52
N SER A 11 23.70 -15.71 41.44
CA SER A 11 23.35 -14.30 41.24
C SER A 11 24.23 -13.65 40.17
N ILE A 12 25.53 -13.96 40.16
CA ILE A 12 26.48 -13.47 39.15
C ILE A 12 26.15 -14.07 37.77
N TRP A 13 25.84 -15.36 37.69
CA TRP A 13 25.45 -16.00 36.43
C TRP A 13 24.14 -15.44 35.87
N ALA A 14 23.15 -15.16 36.73
CA ALA A 14 21.91 -14.50 36.32
C ALA A 14 22.15 -13.07 35.79
N LEU A 15 23.03 -12.31 36.43
CA LEU A 15 23.38 -10.95 36.00
C LEU A 15 24.12 -10.95 34.65
N LEU A 16 25.09 -11.86 34.48
CA LEU A 16 25.83 -12.02 33.23
C LEU A 16 24.91 -12.47 32.09
N LEU A 17 23.98 -13.39 32.36
CA LEU A 17 22.98 -13.80 31.38
C LEU A 17 22.06 -12.64 30.99
N ALA A 18 21.56 -11.87 31.96
CA ALA A 18 20.73 -10.69 31.71
C ALA A 18 21.47 -9.63 30.88
N LEU A 19 22.73 -9.33 31.22
CA LEU A 19 23.57 -8.39 30.47
C LEU A 19 23.84 -8.88 29.04
N THR A 20 24.06 -10.18 28.87
CA THR A 20 24.28 -10.81 27.55
C THR A 20 23.00 -10.73 26.71
N CYS A 21 21.83 -11.03 27.29
CA CYS A 21 20.53 -10.87 26.63
C CYS A 21 20.25 -9.43 26.21
N THR A 22 20.60 -8.46 27.05
CA THR A 22 20.36 -7.03 26.77
C THR A 22 21.26 -6.54 25.63
N LYS A 23 22.54 -6.97 25.61
CA LYS A 23 23.47 -6.68 24.50
C LYS A 23 23.03 -7.35 23.20
N LEU A 24 22.56 -8.60 23.25
CA LEU A 24 22.00 -9.31 22.09
C LEU A 24 20.77 -8.59 21.54
N ARG A 25 19.84 -8.16 22.40
CA ARG A 25 18.64 -7.41 21.96
C ARG A 25 18.99 -6.07 21.31
N ALA A 26 19.94 -5.34 21.87
CA ALA A 26 20.42 -4.09 21.29
C ALA A 26 21.09 -4.33 19.92
N HIS A 27 21.91 -5.38 19.80
CA HIS A 27 22.57 -5.73 18.55
C HIS A 27 21.57 -6.15 17.46
N LEU A 28 20.58 -6.98 17.81
CA LEU A 28 19.51 -7.38 16.90
C LEU A 28 18.63 -6.21 16.46
N SER A 29 18.40 -5.21 17.32
CA SER A 29 17.68 -3.98 16.93
C SER A 29 18.48 -3.06 16.02
N ALA A 30 19.82 -3.10 16.11
CA ALA A 30 20.73 -2.30 15.29
C ALA A 30 21.05 -2.96 13.94
N GLU A 31 20.92 -4.28 13.85
CA GLU A 31 21.16 -5.08 12.64
C GLU A 31 19.95 -5.15 11.70
N SER A 32 18.72 -4.86 12.16
CA SER A 32 17.55 -4.80 11.29
C SER A 32 17.54 -3.51 10.45
N ARG A 33 18.53 -3.37 9.56
CA ARG A 33 18.65 -2.25 8.60
C ARG A 33 17.69 -2.35 7.43
N PHE A 34 16.84 -3.38 7.38
CA PHE A 34 15.80 -3.50 6.37
C PHE A 34 14.46 -3.08 6.98
N THR A 35 14.10 -1.81 6.79
CA THR A 35 12.71 -1.39 7.02
C THR A 35 11.84 -2.18 6.05
N LEU A 36 10.88 -2.96 6.55
CA LEU A 36 9.89 -3.60 5.70
C LEU A 36 9.03 -2.49 5.11
N GLN A 37 9.36 -2.05 3.90
CA GLN A 37 8.52 -1.14 3.13
C GLN A 37 7.18 -1.83 2.89
N ARG A 38 6.08 -1.14 3.19
CA ARG A 38 4.74 -1.63 2.90
C ARG A 38 4.59 -1.78 1.39
N VAL A 39 4.14 -2.94 0.93
CA VAL A 39 3.77 -3.14 -0.48
C VAL A 39 2.56 -2.26 -0.77
N LYS A 40 2.68 -1.39 -1.78
CA LYS A 40 1.56 -0.59 -2.27
C LYS A 40 0.59 -1.45 -3.07
N SER A 41 -0.71 -1.23 -2.92
CA SER A 41 -1.76 -1.89 -3.72
C SER A 41 -2.36 -0.91 -4.72
N GLY A 42 -2.34 -1.28 -6.00
CA GLY A 42 -3.00 -0.54 -7.07
C GLY A 42 -4.20 -1.30 -7.64
N ILE A 43 -5.15 -0.57 -8.20
CA ILE A 43 -6.24 -1.12 -9.03
C ILE A 43 -6.10 -0.60 -10.46
N PHE A 44 -6.21 -1.50 -11.43
CA PHE A 44 -6.27 -1.16 -12.85
C PHE A 44 -7.68 -1.42 -13.36
N ILE A 45 -8.33 -0.37 -13.85
CA ILE A 45 -9.63 -0.46 -14.50
C ILE A 45 -9.48 -0.33 -16.02
N MET A 46 -10.02 -1.31 -16.73
CA MET A 46 -10.56 -1.08 -18.06
C MET A 46 -12.03 -0.74 -17.92
N PRO A 47 -12.45 0.52 -18.16
CA PRO A 47 -13.85 0.92 -18.02
C PRO A 47 -14.66 0.09 -19.00
N PHE A 48 -15.41 -0.90 -18.53
CA PHE A 48 -16.06 -1.87 -19.41
C PHE A 48 -17.57 -1.72 -19.33
N HIS A 49 -18.13 -1.01 -20.30
CA HIS A 49 -19.54 -0.64 -20.34
C HIS A 49 -20.19 -1.13 -21.63
N SER A 50 -21.49 -1.43 -21.57
CA SER A 50 -22.25 -1.70 -22.80
C SER A 50 -22.21 -0.47 -23.71
N PRO A 51 -21.98 -0.63 -25.03
CA PRO A 51 -22.06 0.46 -25.99
C PRO A 51 -23.43 1.17 -26.03
N ASP A 52 -24.49 0.50 -25.57
CA ASP A 52 -25.84 1.06 -25.49
C ASP A 52 -26.06 1.94 -24.25
N LYS A 53 -25.13 1.92 -23.27
CA LYS A 53 -25.23 2.72 -22.05
C LYS A 53 -24.86 4.19 -22.35
N PRO A 54 -25.59 5.17 -21.81
CA PRO A 54 -25.22 6.58 -21.97
C PRO A 54 -23.80 6.86 -21.46
N LEU A 55 -22.96 7.48 -22.30
CA LEU A 55 -21.55 7.73 -22.01
C LEU A 55 -21.31 8.49 -20.70
N ALA A 56 -22.15 9.49 -20.40
CA ALA A 56 -22.05 10.24 -19.15
C ALA A 56 -22.22 9.34 -17.92
N GLN A 57 -23.16 8.39 -17.98
CA GLN A 57 -23.38 7.43 -16.91
C GLN A 57 -22.16 6.50 -16.74
N CYS A 58 -21.54 6.05 -17.83
CA CYS A 58 -20.30 5.26 -17.77
C CYS A 58 -19.21 6.00 -16.97
N HIS A 59 -18.96 7.26 -17.31
CA HIS A 59 -17.95 8.07 -16.63
C HIS A 59 -18.28 8.36 -15.16
N ASP A 60 -19.56 8.56 -14.83
CA ASP A 60 -20.01 8.75 -13.44
C ASP A 60 -19.75 7.47 -12.61
N GLU A 61 -20.04 6.29 -13.17
CA GLU A 61 -19.76 4.99 -12.53
C GLU A 61 -18.26 4.73 -12.38
N ASP A 62 -17.45 5.06 -13.39
CA ASP A 62 -15.98 4.94 -13.32
C ASP A 62 -15.39 5.88 -12.26
N MET A 63 -15.93 7.10 -12.13
CA MET A 63 -15.55 8.05 -11.09
C MET A 63 -15.95 7.52 -9.70
N GLU A 64 -17.15 6.98 -9.55
CA GLU A 64 -17.57 6.34 -8.30
C GLU A 64 -16.57 5.25 -7.91
N LEU A 65 -16.18 4.37 -8.84
CA LEU A 65 -15.19 3.34 -8.55
C LEU A 65 -13.86 3.91 -8.05
N ALA A 66 -13.36 4.99 -8.65
CA ALA A 66 -12.12 5.63 -8.20
C ALA A 66 -12.23 6.15 -6.75
N LEU A 67 -13.37 6.75 -6.38
CA LEU A 67 -13.62 7.19 -5.01
C LEU A 67 -13.72 6.00 -4.05
N ARG A 68 -14.38 4.91 -4.47
CA ARG A 68 -14.49 3.70 -3.65
C ARG A 68 -13.13 3.02 -3.47
N ALA A 69 -12.25 3.07 -4.47
CA ALA A 69 -10.89 2.56 -4.35
C ALA A 69 -10.10 3.33 -3.27
N GLU A 70 -10.24 4.66 -3.21
CA GLU A 70 -9.66 5.46 -2.12
C GLU A 70 -10.24 5.06 -0.76
N GLU A 71 -11.57 4.94 -0.63
CA GLU A 71 -12.22 4.51 0.61
C GLU A 71 -11.77 3.13 1.10
N LEU A 72 -11.46 2.23 0.16
CA LEU A 72 -10.96 0.87 0.45
C LEU A 72 -9.45 0.84 0.77
N GLY A 73 -8.75 1.96 0.63
CA GLY A 73 -7.34 2.08 0.96
C GLY A 73 -6.38 1.63 -0.14
N TYR A 74 -6.79 1.67 -1.41
CA TYR A 74 -5.86 1.49 -2.53
C TYR A 74 -4.93 2.70 -2.64
N ASP A 75 -3.66 2.43 -2.92
CA ASP A 75 -2.64 3.45 -3.07
C ASP A 75 -2.67 4.10 -4.45
N GLU A 76 -3.00 3.31 -5.47
CA GLU A 76 -2.95 3.75 -6.86
C GLU A 76 -4.20 3.34 -7.63
N PHE A 77 -4.70 4.25 -8.48
CA PHE A 77 -5.80 3.99 -9.41
C PHE A 77 -5.32 4.24 -10.85
N TRP A 78 -5.33 3.19 -11.65
CA TRP A 78 -4.82 3.19 -13.02
C TRP A 78 -5.97 3.07 -14.02
N VAL A 79 -5.94 3.90 -15.07
CA VAL A 79 -7.05 4.06 -16.03
C VAL A 79 -6.56 3.78 -17.45
N GLY A 80 -7.00 2.70 -18.08
CA GLY A 80 -6.61 2.40 -19.47
C GLY A 80 -7.23 3.34 -20.51
N GLU A 81 -6.62 3.36 -21.71
CA GLU A 81 -6.95 4.24 -22.82
C GLU A 81 -7.36 3.44 -24.06
N HIS A 82 -8.55 3.69 -24.61
CA HIS A 82 -9.04 3.04 -25.83
C HIS A 82 -9.74 4.03 -26.75
N HIS A 83 -9.31 4.08 -28.02
CA HIS A 83 -9.86 5.00 -29.02
C HIS A 83 -10.92 4.38 -29.92
N THR A 84 -10.85 3.06 -30.12
CA THR A 84 -11.62 2.35 -31.17
C THR A 84 -12.57 1.30 -30.62
N LEU A 85 -12.57 1.07 -29.30
CA LEU A 85 -13.36 0.04 -28.65
C LEU A 85 -14.56 0.66 -27.94
N ALA A 86 -15.77 0.45 -28.46
CA ALA A 86 -16.99 1.02 -27.90
C ALA A 86 -17.32 0.56 -26.46
N TRP A 87 -16.78 -0.60 -26.06
CA TRP A 87 -16.94 -1.13 -24.71
C TRP A 87 -16.06 -0.41 -23.69
N GLU A 88 -14.99 0.25 -24.15
CA GLU A 88 -13.99 0.89 -23.31
C GLU A 88 -13.92 2.38 -23.63
N PRO A 89 -14.81 3.20 -23.06
CA PRO A 89 -15.12 4.52 -23.59
C PRO A 89 -14.13 5.64 -23.19
N ILE A 90 -13.11 5.35 -22.37
CA ILE A 90 -12.13 6.37 -21.97
C ILE A 90 -11.05 6.48 -23.06
N VAL A 91 -11.18 7.50 -23.90
CA VAL A 91 -10.23 7.84 -24.98
C VAL A 91 -9.06 8.72 -24.52
N SER A 92 -9.20 9.36 -23.36
CA SER A 92 -8.24 10.32 -22.80
C SER A 92 -8.25 10.16 -21.28
N PRO A 93 -7.37 9.30 -20.72
CA PRO A 93 -7.33 9.04 -19.29
C PRO A 93 -6.95 10.29 -18.49
N GLU A 94 -6.16 11.21 -19.04
CA GLU A 94 -5.80 12.47 -18.40
C GLU A 94 -7.00 13.38 -18.14
N MET A 95 -7.99 13.40 -19.04
CA MET A 95 -9.22 14.19 -18.83
C MET A 95 -10.09 13.58 -17.74
N PHE A 96 -10.20 12.25 -17.72
CA PHE A 96 -10.90 11.54 -16.65
C PHE A 96 -10.21 11.75 -15.30
N ILE A 97 -8.89 11.57 -15.24
CA ILE A 97 -8.06 11.78 -14.04
C ILE A 97 -8.20 13.22 -13.54
N ALA A 98 -8.20 14.22 -14.42
CA ALA A 98 -8.40 15.62 -14.02
C ALA A 98 -9.76 15.85 -13.34
N ALA A 99 -10.82 15.19 -13.82
CA ALA A 99 -12.15 15.26 -13.23
C ALA A 99 -12.19 14.57 -11.85
N VAL A 100 -11.60 13.39 -11.73
CA VAL A 100 -11.53 12.60 -10.48
C VAL A 100 -10.63 13.25 -9.45
N PHE A 101 -9.50 13.84 -9.86
CA PHE A 101 -8.51 14.47 -8.98
C PHE A 101 -9.12 15.54 -8.08
N ARG A 102 -10.16 16.25 -8.56
CA ARG A 102 -10.84 17.27 -7.74
C ARG A 102 -11.60 16.67 -6.54
N LYS A 103 -11.88 15.37 -6.56
CA LYS A 103 -12.69 14.66 -5.57
C LYS A 103 -11.86 13.81 -4.59
N LEU A 104 -10.68 13.36 -5.00
CA LEU A 104 -9.77 12.54 -4.19
C LEU A 104 -8.99 13.36 -3.16
N SER A 105 -8.50 12.67 -2.15
CA SER A 105 -7.75 13.25 -1.04
C SER A 105 -6.36 12.65 -0.82
N VAL A 106 -6.17 11.37 -1.16
CA VAL A 106 -4.95 10.60 -0.83
C VAL A 106 -4.52 9.58 -1.89
N CYS A 107 -5.41 9.09 -2.76
CA CYS A 107 -5.07 8.05 -3.74
C CYS A 107 -4.26 8.64 -4.92
N ASP A 108 -3.16 7.97 -5.30
CA ASP A 108 -2.33 8.37 -6.45
C ASP A 108 -3.05 7.97 -7.76
N LEU A 109 -3.35 8.94 -8.63
CA LEU A 109 -3.91 8.68 -9.96
C LEU A 109 -2.78 8.46 -10.97
N VAL A 110 -2.77 7.31 -11.64
CA VAL A 110 -1.66 6.93 -12.51
C VAL A 110 -2.12 6.77 -13.97
N LEU A 111 -1.47 7.53 -14.85
CA LEU A 111 -1.60 7.35 -16.30
C LEU A 111 -0.86 6.07 -16.72
N PRO A 112 -1.52 5.14 -17.43
CA PRO A 112 -0.79 4.05 -18.02
C PRO A 112 0.05 4.59 -19.17
N GLN A 113 1.36 4.63 -18.98
CA GLN A 113 2.27 5.05 -20.04
C GLN A 113 2.33 4.01 -21.19
N PHE A 114 1.85 2.77 -20.98
CA PHE A 114 1.90 1.70 -21.98
C PHE A 114 0.86 0.61 -21.69
N PHE A 115 -0.08 0.38 -22.63
CA PHE A 115 -0.75 -0.91 -22.90
C PHE A 115 -1.08 -1.01 -24.38
#